data_AF-A0A924SQB7-F1
#
_entry.id   AF-A0A924SQB7-F1
#
_cell.length_a   1.000
_cell.length_b   1.000
_cell.length_c   1.000
_cell.angle_alpha   90.00
_cell.angle_beta   90.00
_cell.angle_gamma   90.00
#
_symmetry.space_group_name_H-M   'P 1'
#
loop_
_entity.id
_entity.type
_entity.pdbx_description
1 polymer ?
#
loop_
_entity_poly.entity_id
_entity_poly.type
_entity_poly.pdbx_seq_one_letter_code
_entity_poly.pdbx_strand_id
1 'polypeptide(L)'
;MIIYRLATEIYKDDISGNGAKLYGGRWNSAGLPVLYATENISLAVLEILVRTNMQLIPLTYHLLKINITSTPDPVLIATTKLKKDWKDDVDYSRWIGDEFLKSNKQLLCKVPSAIIEEENN
;
A
#
# COMPACT_ATOMS: atom_id res chain seq x y z
N MET A 1 9.60 -6.86 -11.11
CA MET A 1 9.57 -5.40 -10.80
C MET A 1 10.19 -5.16 -9.43
N ILE A 2 10.59 -3.92 -9.13
CA ILE A 2 11.12 -3.54 -7.81
C ILE A 2 10.09 -2.63 -7.15
N ILE A 3 9.75 -2.91 -5.89
CA ILE A 3 8.89 -2.07 -5.05
C ILE A 3 9.62 -1.71 -3.76
N TYR A 4 9.17 -0.63 -3.14
CA TYR A 4 9.81 -0.04 -1.99
C TYR A 4 8.85 0.03 -0.81
N ARG A 5 9.36 -0.23 0.38
CA ARG A 5 8.63 -0.04 1.63
C ARG A 5 9.55 0.59 2.65
N LEU A 6 9.02 1.51 3.44
CA LEU A 6 9.69 2.00 4.63
C LEU A 6 9.04 1.36 5.86
N ALA A 7 9.87 0.81 6.74
CA ALA A 7 9.43 0.19 7.98
C ALA A 7 10.34 0.58 9.13
N THR A 8 9.79 0.66 10.34
CA THR A 8 10.57 0.87 11.57
C THR A 8 11.43 -0.35 11.88
N GLU A 9 12.51 -0.18 12.66
CA GLU A 9 13.47 -1.25 13.02
C GLU A 9 12.79 -2.58 13.39
N ILE A 10 11.78 -2.57 14.26
CA ILE A 10 11.10 -3.80 14.74
C ILE A 10 10.28 -4.53 13.66
N TYR A 11 9.96 -3.88 12.53
CA TYR A 11 9.14 -4.43 11.45
C TYR A 11 9.88 -4.47 10.11
N LYS A 12 11.19 -4.18 10.10
CA LYS A 12 11.98 -4.08 8.86
C LYS A 12 12.06 -5.40 8.06
N ASP A 13 11.85 -6.53 8.72
CA ASP A 13 11.87 -7.86 8.10
C ASP A 13 10.46 -8.46 7.99
N ASP A 14 9.42 -7.77 8.46
CA ASP A 14 8.03 -8.27 8.43
C ASP A 14 7.37 -8.00 7.08
N ILE A 15 7.23 -9.03 6.25
CA ILE A 15 6.49 -8.98 4.97
C ILE A 15 5.12 -9.69 5.05
N SER A 16 4.65 -10.04 6.25
CA SER A 16 3.41 -10.82 6.43
C SER A 16 2.12 -10.05 6.16
N GLY A 17 2.18 -8.71 6.21
CA GLY A 17 1.00 -7.84 6.13
C GLY A 17 0.18 -7.77 7.44
N ASN A 18 0.73 -8.25 8.56
CA ASN A 18 0.03 -8.28 9.84
C ASN A 18 -0.36 -6.88 10.36
N GLY A 19 0.45 -5.85 10.12
CA GLY A 19 0.10 -4.48 10.50
C GLY A 19 -1.21 -4.02 9.85
N ALA A 20 -1.32 -4.19 8.53
CA ALA A 20 -2.55 -3.87 7.80
C ALA A 20 -3.71 -4.79 8.17
N LYS A 21 -3.44 -6.04 8.54
CA LYS A 21 -4.47 -6.96 9.06
C LYS A 21 -5.08 -6.44 10.36
N LEU A 22 -4.27 -5.93 11.29
CA LEU A 22 -4.74 -5.50 12.60
C LEU A 22 -5.52 -4.18 12.53
N TYR A 23 -5.06 -3.22 11.73
CA TYR A 23 -5.59 -1.85 11.73
C TYR A 23 -6.39 -1.48 10.48
N GLY A 24 -6.32 -2.30 9.43
CA GLY A 24 -6.82 -1.94 8.11
C GLY A 24 -5.95 -0.89 7.43
N GLY A 25 -6.38 -0.48 6.24
CA GLY A 25 -5.76 0.56 5.45
C GLY A 25 -6.77 1.20 4.49
N ARG A 26 -6.27 1.89 3.47
CA ARG A 26 -7.11 2.46 2.41
C ARG A 26 -7.64 1.37 1.47
N TRP A 27 -6.82 0.35 1.20
CA TRP A 27 -7.09 -0.73 0.24
C TRP A 27 -7.28 -2.09 0.94
N ASN A 28 -7.60 -2.11 2.24
CA ASN A 28 -8.01 -3.33 2.94
C ASN A 28 -8.75 -3.02 4.25
N SER A 29 -9.74 -3.85 4.60
CA SER A 29 -10.36 -3.90 5.90
C SER A 29 -9.49 -4.63 6.93
N ALA A 30 -9.67 -4.27 8.20
CA ALA A 30 -9.11 -5.06 9.30
C ALA A 30 -9.58 -6.52 9.21
N GLY A 31 -8.67 -7.45 9.51
CA GLY A 31 -8.84 -8.89 9.34
C GLY A 31 -8.20 -9.45 8.06
N LEU A 32 -7.97 -8.63 7.05
CA LEU A 32 -7.34 -9.04 5.79
C LEU A 32 -5.87 -8.58 5.73
N PRO A 33 -4.89 -9.51 5.68
CA PRO A 33 -3.48 -9.14 5.60
C PRO A 33 -3.11 -8.64 4.20
N VAL A 34 -2.36 -7.54 4.15
CA VAL A 34 -1.77 -7.01 2.92
C VAL A 34 -0.47 -6.27 3.25
N LEU A 35 0.52 -6.36 2.36
CA LEU A 35 1.75 -5.60 2.46
C LEU A 35 1.67 -4.38 1.54
N TYR A 36 1.66 -3.17 2.11
CA TYR A 36 1.75 -1.94 1.34
C TYR A 36 3.21 -1.67 0.94
N ALA A 37 3.40 -1.33 -0.32
CA ALA A 37 4.65 -0.88 -0.90
C ALA A 37 4.36 0.22 -1.92
N THR A 38 5.40 0.77 -2.54
CA THR A 38 5.31 1.82 -3.55
C THR A 38 6.23 1.53 -4.73
N GLU A 39 5.94 2.11 -5.89
CA GLU A 39 6.86 2.06 -7.04
C GLU A 39 8.06 3.00 -6.86
N ASN A 40 7.92 4.06 -6.05
CA ASN A 40 8.95 5.08 -5.85
C ASN A 40 9.31 5.23 -4.37
N ILE A 41 10.61 5.37 -4.07
CA ILE A 41 11.10 5.66 -2.72
C ILE A 41 10.52 6.97 -2.19
N SER A 42 10.41 8.00 -3.04
CA SER A 42 9.82 9.29 -2.70
C SER A 42 8.37 9.16 -2.22
N LEU A 43 7.57 8.32 -2.88
CA LEU A 43 6.20 8.07 -2.48
C LEU A 43 6.09 7.34 -1.15
N ALA A 44 6.97 6.36 -0.88
CA ALA A 44 7.01 5.68 0.42
C ALA A 44 7.28 6.68 1.56
N VAL A 45 8.19 7.65 1.34
CA VAL A 45 8.45 8.73 2.30
C VAL A 45 7.20 9.58 2.48
N LEU A 46 6.56 10.00 1.39
CA LEU A 46 5.40 10.88 1.43
C LEU A 46 4.19 10.23 2.13
N GLU A 47 3.93 8.95 1.89
CA GLU A 47 2.86 8.20 2.56
C GLU A 47 3.07 8.14 4.09
N ILE A 48 4.32 8.07 4.56
CA ILE A 48 4.64 8.18 6.00
C ILE A 48 4.38 9.59 6.52
N LEU A 49 4.91 10.61 5.82
CA LEU A 49 4.86 12.00 6.25
C LEU A 49 3.42 12.54 6.33
N VAL A 50 2.55 12.15 5.40
CA VAL A 50 1.15 12.62 5.36
C VAL A 50 0.27 11.87 6.37
N ARG A 51 0.56 10.60 6.66
CA ARG A 51 -0.29 9.76 7.53
C ARG A 51 0.14 9.73 8.99
N THR A 52 1.37 10.13 9.29
CA THR A 52 1.90 10.13 10.65
C THR A 52 2.00 11.57 11.14
N ASN A 53 1.57 11.83 12.37
CA ASN A 53 1.88 13.10 13.01
C ASN A 53 3.41 13.27 13.03
N MET A 54 3.95 14.33 12.42
CA MET A 54 5.39 14.56 12.31
C MET A 54 6.14 14.45 13.65
N GLN A 55 5.48 14.80 14.76
CA GLN A 55 6.08 14.70 16.11
C GLN A 55 6.23 13.26 16.61
N LEU A 56 5.54 12.31 16.00
CA LEU A 56 5.52 10.89 16.37
C LEU A 56 6.28 10.01 15.37
N ILE A 57 6.90 10.60 14.35
CA ILE A 57 7.66 9.84 13.35
C ILE A 57 8.91 9.27 14.02
N PRO A 58 9.09 7.93 14.05
CA PRO A 58 10.30 7.31 14.53
C PRO A 58 11.52 7.87 13.78
N LEU A 59 12.59 8.18 14.50
CA LEU A 59 13.81 8.75 13.92
C LEU A 59 14.53 7.78 12.96
N THR A 60 14.13 6.50 12.93
CA THR A 60 14.80 5.48 12.14
C THR A 60 13.80 4.62 11.37
N TYR A 61 13.90 4.70 10.05
CA TYR A 61 13.23 3.83 9.10
C TYR A 61 14.26 3.08 8.27
N HIS A 62 13.91 1.87 7.89
CA HIS A 62 14.66 1.04 6.96
C HIS A 62 13.96 1.02 5.62
N LEU A 63 14.71 1.24 4.55
CA LEU A 63 14.25 1.03 3.20
C LEU A 63 14.35 -0.44 2.84
N LEU A 64 13.20 -1.07 2.64
CA LEU A 64 13.09 -2.39 2.06
C LEU A 64 12.97 -2.23 0.55
N LYS A 65 13.89 -2.84 -0.17
CA LYS A 65 13.84 -2.99 -1.63
C LYS A 65 13.43 -4.41 -1.97
N ILE A 66 12.19 -4.59 -2.43
CA ILE A 66 11.63 -5.91 -2.70
C ILE A 66 11.69 -6.14 -4.20
N ASN A 67 12.52 -7.11 -4.63
CA ASN A 67 12.61 -7.50 -6.03
C ASN A 67 11.71 -8.69 -6.32
N ILE A 68 10.72 -8.49 -7.18
CA ILE A 68 9.74 -9.52 -7.58
C ILE A 68 10.13 -10.03 -8.95
N THR A 69 10.59 -11.27 -9.01
CA THR A 69 11.25 -11.84 -10.20
C THR A 69 10.40 -12.84 -10.98
N SER A 70 9.32 -13.38 -10.40
CA SER A 70 8.55 -14.47 -11.00
C SER A 70 7.06 -14.42 -10.64
N THR A 71 6.35 -13.39 -11.10
CA THR A 71 4.91 -13.24 -10.88
C THR A 71 4.23 -12.75 -12.15
N PRO A 72 2.95 -13.06 -12.39
CA PRO A 72 2.20 -12.40 -13.45
C PRO A 72 2.12 -10.89 -13.17
N ASP A 73 1.79 -10.13 -14.19
CA ASP A 73 1.65 -8.67 -14.08
C ASP A 73 0.63 -8.28 -12.99
N PRO A 74 0.84 -7.17 -12.28
CA PRO A 74 -0.11 -6.68 -11.28
C PRO A 74 -1.49 -6.41 -11.89
N VAL A 75 -2.55 -6.67 -11.13
CA VAL A 75 -3.87 -6.11 -11.45
C VAL A 75 -3.80 -4.60 -11.25
N LEU A 76 -4.00 -3.84 -12.33
CA LEU A 76 -4.02 -2.38 -12.29
C LEU A 76 -5.43 -1.87 -11.99
N ILE A 77 -5.58 -1.12 -10.90
CA ILE A 77 -6.75 -0.28 -10.64
C ILE A 77 -6.39 1.12 -11.10
N ALA A 78 -6.75 1.49 -12.33
CA ALA A 78 -6.44 2.82 -12.84
C ALA A 78 -7.38 3.89 -12.25
N THR A 79 -6.88 5.11 -12.02
CA THR A 79 -7.67 6.26 -11.54
C THR A 79 -8.90 6.53 -12.42
N THR A 80 -8.81 6.27 -13.73
CA THR A 80 -9.92 6.42 -14.69
C THR A 80 -11.05 5.40 -14.51
N LYS A 81 -10.82 4.34 -13.73
CA LYS A 81 -11.83 3.33 -13.35
C LYS A 81 -12.42 3.59 -11.98
N LEU A 82 -11.90 4.56 -11.24
CA LEU A 82 -12.42 4.96 -9.94
C LEU A 82 -13.48 6.05 -10.11
N LYS A 83 -14.40 6.14 -9.14
CA LYS A 83 -15.33 7.27 -9.08
C LYS A 83 -14.55 8.56 -8.77
N LYS A 84 -15.09 9.70 -9.19
CA LYS A 84 -14.40 11.01 -9.14
C LYS A 84 -13.89 11.39 -7.73
N ASP A 85 -14.61 11.01 -6.70
CA ASP A 85 -14.41 11.34 -5.28
C ASP A 85 -13.80 10.18 -4.46
N TRP A 86 -13.19 9.20 -5.13
CA TRP A 86 -12.67 7.98 -4.47
C TRP A 86 -11.67 8.26 -3.34
N LYS A 87 -10.92 9.38 -3.41
CA LYS A 87 -9.93 9.75 -2.38
C LYS A 87 -10.57 10.02 -1.02
N ASP A 88 -11.76 10.62 -1.06
CA ASP A 88 -12.55 11.01 0.11
C ASP A 88 -13.43 9.85 0.60
N ASP A 89 -13.80 8.93 -0.30
CA ASP A 89 -14.53 7.71 0.03
C ASP A 89 -13.58 6.52 0.29
N VAL A 90 -13.06 6.48 1.51
CA VAL A 90 -12.14 5.41 1.93
C VAL A 90 -12.81 4.04 1.90
N ASP A 91 -14.10 3.95 2.24
CA ASP A 91 -14.84 2.68 2.27
C ASP A 91 -14.98 2.09 0.86
N TYR A 92 -15.18 2.93 -0.16
CA TYR A 92 -15.16 2.50 -1.56
C TYR A 92 -13.80 1.90 -1.96
N SER A 93 -12.68 2.59 -1.70
CA SER A 93 -11.35 2.04 -2.00
C SER A 93 -11.05 0.76 -1.22
N ARG A 94 -11.52 0.69 0.03
CA ARG A 94 -11.35 -0.47 0.90
C ARG A 94 -12.12 -1.67 0.38
N TRP A 95 -13.37 -1.47 -0.03
CA TRP A 95 -14.18 -2.51 -0.65
C TRP A 95 -13.50 -3.09 -1.91
N ILE A 96 -12.96 -2.24 -2.80
CA ILE A 96 -12.23 -2.73 -3.98
C ILE A 96 -11.04 -3.60 -3.58
N GLY A 97 -10.25 -3.13 -2.61
CA GLY A 97 -9.09 -3.87 -2.11
C GLY A 97 -9.46 -5.19 -1.42
N ASP A 98 -10.55 -5.20 -0.65
CA ASP A 98 -11.09 -6.41 -0.05
C ASP A 98 -11.49 -7.45 -1.10
N GLU A 99 -12.14 -7.02 -2.18
CA GLU A 99 -12.53 -7.92 -3.27
C GLU A 99 -11.30 -8.47 -4.01
N PHE A 100 -10.25 -7.66 -4.20
CA PHE A 100 -8.96 -8.13 -4.71
C PHE A 100 -8.37 -9.22 -3.79
N LEU A 101 -8.26 -8.95 -2.49
CA LEU A 101 -7.66 -9.86 -1.51
C LEU A 101 -8.46 -11.17 -1.38
N LYS A 102 -9.79 -11.09 -1.31
CA LYS A 102 -10.68 -12.26 -1.22
C LYS A 102 -10.65 -13.10 -2.49
N SER A 103 -10.44 -12.49 -3.66
CA SER A 103 -10.34 -13.24 -4.92
C SER A 103 -9.17 -14.21 -4.92
N ASN A 104 -8.06 -13.85 -4.25
CA ASN A 104 -6.82 -14.62 -4.18
C ASN A 104 -6.30 -15.12 -5.54
N LYS A 105 -6.55 -14.35 -6.62
CA LYS A 105 -6.19 -14.73 -8.00
C LYS A 105 -4.84 -14.18 -8.45
N GLN A 106 -4.39 -13.07 -7.85
CA GLN A 106 -3.18 -12.36 -8.24
C GLN A 106 -2.40 -11.96 -7.00
N LEU A 107 -1.06 -12.01 -7.07
CA LEU A 107 -0.20 -11.62 -5.95
C LEU A 107 -0.20 -10.09 -5.73
N LEU A 108 -0.27 -9.32 -6.81
CA LEU A 108 -0.02 -7.88 -6.80
C LEU A 108 -1.23 -7.11 -7.32
N CYS A 109 -1.58 -6.05 -6.62
CA CYS A 109 -2.51 -5.02 -7.08
C CYS A 109 -1.78 -3.69 -7.09
N LYS A 110 -1.74 -3.05 -8.26
CA LYS A 110 -1.18 -1.72 -8.46
C LYS A 110 -2.31 -0.70 -8.37
N VAL A 111 -2.20 0.24 -7.44
CA VAL A 111 -3.25 1.21 -7.12
C VAL A 111 -2.71 2.63 -7.10
N PRO A 112 -3.49 3.65 -7.49
CA PRO A 112 -3.04 5.03 -7.41
C PRO A 112 -2.83 5.42 -5.94
N SER A 113 -1.82 6.25 -5.68
CA SER A 113 -1.76 6.94 -4.39
C SER A 113 -2.88 7.96 -4.30
N ALA A 114 -3.48 8.08 -3.11
CA ALA A 114 -4.44 9.14 -2.82
C ALA A 114 -3.75 10.49 -2.60
N ILE A 115 -2.42 10.52 -2.52
CA ILE A 115 -1.61 11.72 -2.32
C ILE A 115 -1.14 12.27 -3.67
N ILE A 116 -0.62 11.40 -4.55
CA ILE A 116 -0.17 11.73 -5.91
C ILE A 116 -0.78 10.71 -6.87
N GLU A 117 -1.84 11.08 -7.59
CA GLU A 117 -2.64 10.15 -8.40
C GLU A 117 -1.91 9.62 -9.65
N GLU A 118 -0.85 10.30 -10.06
CA GLU A 118 0.04 9.92 -11.15
C GLU A 118 1.04 8.81 -10.76
N GLU A 119 1.22 8.57 -9.46
CA GLU A 119 2.09 7.51 -8.93
C GLU A 119 1.30 6.38 -8.27
N ASN A 120 1.93 5.21 -8.13
CA ASN A 120 1.24 4.02 -7.64
C ASN A 120 1.91 3.42 -6.41
N ASN A 121 1.04 2.90 -5.54
CA ASN A 121 1.36 1.95 -4.49
C ASN A 121 1.19 0.51 -5.00
#